data_AF-A0A3T0RR07-F1
#
_entry.id   AF-A0A3T0RR07-F1
#
_cell.length_a   1.000
_cell.length_b   1.000
_cell.length_c   1.000
_cell.angle_alpha   90.00
_cell.angle_beta   90.00
_cell.angle_gamma   90.00
#
_symmetry.space_group_name_H-M   'P 1'
#
loop_
_entity.id
_entity.type
_entity.pdbx_description
1 polymer ?
#
loop_
_entity_poly.entity_id
_entity_poly.type
_entity_poly.pdbx_seq_one_letter_code
_entity_poly.pdbx_strand_id
1 'polypeptide(L)'
;MRPKISMEKQMRFFIFVTLIVAALNVHAGAPEVIKLKDLGSAKTSKKEVLARIFADQNKWSAYLAKIESGQDAWVKTWPEMRKVADGGASEQLDIAMYKLVGVKATAVLKIIQKNWKTQAEAQEITKKVCGKAGEEIQENSSLTSVQERANVLSGIQLRQKKINEVTDKGLSNLKANCLLSLQASESFWSKKE
;
A
#
# COMPACT_ATOMS: atom_id res chain seq x y z
N MET A 1 -31.75 0.07 -51.94
CA MET A 1 -30.75 -0.96 -51.58
C MET A 1 -29.83 -0.37 -50.50
N ARG A 2 -29.82 -0.91 -49.28
CA ARG A 2 -28.86 -0.47 -48.24
C ARG A 2 -27.58 -1.31 -48.37
N PRO A 3 -26.37 -0.71 -48.38
CA PRO A 3 -25.14 -1.48 -48.46
C PRO A 3 -24.95 -2.34 -47.19
N LYS A 4 -24.81 -3.66 -47.38
CA LYS A 4 -24.35 -4.57 -46.31
C LYS A 4 -22.89 -4.24 -46.02
N ILE A 5 -22.65 -3.47 -44.96
CA ILE A 5 -21.32 -3.27 -44.41
C ILE A 5 -20.85 -4.63 -43.89
N SER A 6 -19.73 -5.15 -44.43
CA SER A 6 -19.12 -6.40 -43.96
C SER A 6 -18.90 -6.36 -42.45
N MET A 7 -19.22 -7.46 -41.75
CA MET A 7 -19.02 -7.60 -40.30
C MET A 7 -17.59 -7.24 -39.86
N GLU A 8 -16.59 -7.48 -40.70
CA GLU A 8 -15.21 -7.06 -40.41
C GLU A 8 -15.04 -5.54 -40.30
N LYS A 9 -15.75 -4.77 -41.14
CA LYS A 9 -15.70 -3.30 -41.08
C LYS A 9 -16.42 -2.77 -39.84
N GLN A 10 -17.50 -3.41 -39.41
CA GLN A 10 -18.18 -3.08 -38.15
C GLN A 10 -17.32 -3.40 -36.93
N MET A 11 -16.65 -4.54 -36.93
CA MET A 11 -15.79 -4.97 -35.82
C MET A 11 -14.55 -4.09 -35.69
N ARG A 12 -13.91 -3.71 -36.81
CA ARG A 12 -12.79 -2.74 -36.80
C ARG A 12 -13.21 -1.36 -36.34
N PHE A 13 -14.40 -0.89 -36.74
CA PHE A 13 -14.96 0.37 -36.27
C PHE A 13 -15.26 0.33 -34.77
N PHE A 14 -15.84 -0.77 -34.28
CA PHE A 14 -16.09 -0.97 -32.85
C PHE A 14 -14.78 -0.95 -32.04
N ILE A 15 -13.76 -1.70 -32.45
CA ILE A 15 -12.45 -1.71 -31.77
C ILE A 15 -11.84 -0.30 -31.76
N PHE A 16 -11.92 0.43 -32.87
CA PHE A 16 -11.39 1.79 -32.97
C PHE A 16 -12.15 2.79 -32.07
N VAL A 17 -13.48 2.72 -32.03
CA VAL A 17 -14.31 3.52 -31.12
C VAL A 17 -14.03 3.15 -29.66
N THR A 18 -13.86 1.87 -29.34
CA THR A 18 -13.56 1.40 -27.98
C THR A 18 -12.18 1.88 -27.52
N LEU A 19 -11.18 1.89 -28.41
CA LEU A 19 -9.84 2.43 -28.14
C LEU A 19 -9.86 3.95 -27.96
N ILE A 20 -10.69 4.68 -28.72
CA ILE A 20 -10.87 6.12 -28.55
C ILE A 20 -11.60 6.44 -27.24
N VAL A 21 -12.63 5.68 -26.87
CA VAL A 21 -13.30 5.83 -25.56
C VAL A 21 -12.34 5.50 -24.41
N ALA A 22 -11.48 4.48 -24.56
CA ALA A 22 -10.42 4.18 -23.60
C ALA A 22 -9.41 5.34 -23.50
N ALA A 23 -8.98 5.92 -24.62
CA ALA A 23 -8.03 7.04 -24.65
C ALA A 23 -8.63 8.38 -24.14
N LEU A 24 -9.93 8.60 -24.35
CA LEU A 24 -10.68 9.75 -23.83
C LEU A 24 -10.99 9.59 -22.34
N ASN A 25 -11.18 8.37 -21.84
CA ASN A 25 -11.27 8.09 -20.40
C ASN A 25 -9.92 8.26 -19.67
N VAL A 26 -8.79 8.32 -20.37
CA VAL A 26 -7.50 8.75 -19.77
C VAL A 26 -7.46 10.28 -19.55
N HIS A 27 -8.32 11.06 -20.22
CA HIS A 27 -8.33 12.52 -20.15
C HIS A 27 -9.53 13.12 -19.41
N ALA A 28 -10.54 12.31 -19.05
CA ALA A 28 -11.62 12.71 -18.16
C ALA A 28 -11.16 12.65 -16.69
N GLY A 29 -10.37 13.64 -16.30
CA GLY A 29 -9.96 13.85 -14.91
C GLY A 29 -8.69 13.08 -14.55
N ALA A 30 -7.53 13.61 -14.93
CA ALA A 30 -6.33 13.29 -14.16
C ALA A 30 -6.66 13.57 -12.69
N PRO A 31 -6.56 12.57 -11.79
CA PRO A 31 -6.93 12.75 -10.40
C PRO A 31 -6.15 13.96 -9.89
N GLU A 32 -6.86 14.89 -9.25
CA GLU A 32 -6.26 16.12 -8.73
C GLU A 32 -5.01 15.73 -7.92
N VAL A 33 -3.85 16.07 -8.48
CA VAL A 33 -2.59 15.52 -7.99
C VAL A 33 -2.29 16.17 -6.65
N ILE A 34 -2.42 15.42 -5.55
CA ILE A 34 -1.97 15.87 -4.25
C ILE A 34 -0.47 16.17 -4.35
N LYS A 35 -0.08 17.36 -3.92
CA LYS A 35 1.31 17.79 -3.82
C LYS A 35 1.72 17.74 -2.36
N LEU A 36 3.00 17.47 -2.09
CA LEU A 36 3.55 17.46 -0.73
C LEU A 36 3.30 18.76 0.03
N LYS A 37 3.28 19.90 -0.68
CA LYS A 37 2.96 21.22 -0.10
C LYS A 37 1.55 21.29 0.50
N ASP A 38 0.63 20.47 0.01
CA ASP A 38 -0.76 20.43 0.49
C ASP A 38 -0.84 19.75 1.87
N LEU A 39 0.23 19.06 2.29
CA LEU A 39 0.41 18.42 3.59
C LEU A 39 0.94 19.36 4.68
N GLY A 40 1.35 20.59 4.31
CA GLY A 40 2.16 21.45 5.19
C GLY A 40 1.89 22.95 5.02
N SER A 41 0.65 23.37 4.76
CA SER A 41 0.32 24.80 4.86
C SER A 41 0.29 25.23 6.33
N ALA A 42 0.96 26.32 6.67
CA ALA A 42 1.02 26.85 8.04
C ALA A 42 -0.36 27.23 8.64
N LYS A 43 -1.41 27.26 7.81
CA LYS A 43 -2.77 27.66 8.19
C LYS A 43 -3.72 26.50 8.47
N THR A 44 -3.35 25.26 8.20
CA THR A 44 -4.27 24.11 8.30
C THR A 44 -3.63 23.01 9.13
N SER A 45 -4.38 22.48 10.10
CA SER A 45 -3.87 21.40 10.94
C SER A 45 -3.69 20.11 10.14
N LYS A 46 -2.71 19.28 10.51
CA LYS A 46 -2.48 17.97 9.86
C LYS A 46 -3.71 17.06 9.90
N LYS A 47 -4.53 17.18 10.96
CA LYS A 47 -5.79 16.44 11.11
C LYS A 47 -6.82 16.86 10.06
N GLU A 48 -7.00 18.17 9.84
CA GLU A 48 -7.90 18.69 8.80
C GLU A 48 -7.41 18.35 7.39
N VAL A 49 -6.10 18.42 7.16
CA VAL A 49 -5.51 18.01 5.87
C VAL A 49 -5.80 16.53 5.60
N LEU A 50 -5.55 15.66 6.59
CA LEU A 50 -5.82 14.24 6.45
C LEU A 50 -7.31 13.97 6.19
N ALA A 51 -8.20 14.60 6.97
CA ALA A 51 -9.64 14.45 6.81
C ALA A 51 -10.10 14.85 5.39
N ARG A 52 -9.57 15.95 4.85
CA ARG A 52 -9.87 16.40 3.49
C ARG A 52 -9.36 15.44 2.42
N ILE A 53 -8.15 14.90 2.59
CA ILE A 53 -7.60 13.92 1.64
C ILE A 53 -8.41 12.62 1.72
N PHE A 54 -8.75 12.17 2.93
CA PHE A 54 -9.48 10.92 3.17
C PHE A 54 -10.93 10.99 2.67
N ALA A 55 -11.57 12.15 2.73
CA ALA A 55 -12.93 12.35 2.20
C ALA A 55 -13.01 12.26 0.67
N ASP A 56 -11.89 12.37 -0.05
CA ASP A 56 -11.82 12.27 -1.51
C ASP A 56 -11.08 10.99 -1.90
N GLN A 57 -11.83 9.99 -2.38
CA GLN A 57 -11.30 8.65 -2.67
C GLN A 57 -10.17 8.67 -3.71
N ASN A 58 -10.21 9.58 -4.68
CA ASN A 58 -9.18 9.69 -5.71
C ASN A 58 -7.88 10.24 -5.12
N LYS A 59 -8.00 11.28 -4.30
CA LYS A 59 -6.90 11.86 -3.54
C LYS A 59 -6.31 10.82 -2.59
N TRP A 60 -7.13 10.17 -1.78
CA TRP A 60 -6.69 9.16 -0.85
C TRP A 60 -5.94 8.01 -1.52
N SER A 61 -6.49 7.49 -2.62
CA SER A 61 -5.87 6.41 -3.39
C SER A 61 -4.54 6.85 -4.00
N ALA A 62 -4.46 8.08 -4.52
CA ALA A 62 -3.21 8.65 -5.03
C ALA A 62 -2.17 8.83 -3.90
N TYR A 63 -2.59 9.25 -2.70
CA TYR A 63 -1.73 9.39 -1.53
C TYR A 63 -1.12 8.04 -1.13
N LEU A 64 -1.94 7.01 -0.99
CA LEU A 64 -1.48 5.66 -0.65
C LEU A 64 -0.52 5.10 -1.72
N ALA A 65 -0.83 5.28 -3.01
CA ALA A 65 0.05 4.83 -4.10
C ALA A 65 1.44 5.49 -4.05
N LYS A 66 1.55 6.76 -3.62
CA LYS A 66 2.84 7.43 -3.43
C LYS A 66 3.65 6.81 -2.29
N ILE A 67 2.99 6.39 -1.21
CA ILE A 67 3.63 5.63 -0.13
C ILE A 67 4.05 4.24 -0.63
N GLU A 68 3.16 3.49 -1.27
CA GLU A 68 3.42 2.12 -1.77
C GLU A 68 4.58 2.08 -2.78
N SER A 69 4.68 3.08 -3.65
CA SER A 69 5.81 3.21 -4.60
C SER A 69 7.15 3.59 -3.94
N GLY A 70 7.15 3.90 -2.65
CA GLY A 70 8.36 4.18 -1.88
C GLY A 70 9.02 5.50 -2.26
N GLN A 71 8.22 6.52 -2.60
CA GLN A 71 8.72 7.88 -2.83
C GLN A 71 9.07 8.51 -1.48
N ASP A 72 10.38 8.67 -1.23
CA ASP A 72 10.96 9.04 0.07
C ASP A 72 10.22 10.18 0.79
N ALA A 73 9.89 11.26 0.07
CA ALA A 73 9.20 12.41 0.64
C ALA A 73 7.78 12.08 1.17
N TRP A 74 7.05 11.18 0.51
CA TRP A 74 5.71 10.74 0.93
C TRP A 74 5.76 9.69 2.03
N VAL A 75 6.76 8.80 1.99
CA VAL A 75 6.97 7.83 3.08
C VAL A 75 7.34 8.58 4.37
N LYS A 76 8.04 9.71 4.28
CA LYS A 76 8.36 10.57 5.42
C LYS A 76 7.14 11.29 6.02
N THR A 77 6.05 11.49 5.29
CA THR A 77 4.83 12.11 5.84
C THR A 77 3.91 11.11 6.53
N TRP A 78 4.08 9.81 6.25
CA TRP A 78 3.30 8.75 6.87
C TRP A 78 3.26 8.81 8.41
N PRO A 79 4.38 8.97 9.15
CA PRO A 79 4.38 9.04 10.62
C PRO A 79 3.47 10.12 11.17
N GLU A 80 3.44 11.27 10.51
CA GLU A 80 2.68 12.42 10.98
C GLU A 80 1.19 12.25 10.70
N MET A 81 0.85 11.76 9.50
CA MET A 81 -0.53 11.45 9.13
C MET A 81 -1.09 10.30 9.97
N ARG A 82 -0.28 9.27 10.23
CA ARG A 82 -0.68 8.10 11.01
C ARG A 82 -1.06 8.43 12.46
N LYS A 83 -0.42 9.45 13.06
CA LYS A 83 -0.71 9.93 14.43
C LYS A 83 -2.06 10.62 14.56
N VAL A 84 -2.56 11.20 13.47
CA VAL A 84 -3.83 11.94 13.44
C VAL A 84 -4.95 11.20 12.71
N ALA A 85 -4.65 10.00 12.20
CA ALA A 85 -5.59 9.14 11.49
C ALA A 85 -6.54 8.40 12.45
N ASP A 86 -7.81 8.32 12.06
CA ASP A 86 -8.88 7.57 12.70
C ASP A 86 -9.74 6.84 11.65
N GLY A 87 -10.77 6.10 12.10
CA GLY A 87 -11.89 5.65 11.25
C GLY A 87 -11.52 4.84 10.00
N GLY A 88 -10.48 4.00 10.03
CA GLY A 88 -10.04 3.20 8.87
C GLY A 88 -8.87 3.80 8.09
N ALA A 89 -8.58 5.09 8.24
CA ALA A 89 -7.45 5.74 7.55
C ALA A 89 -6.11 5.20 8.07
N SER A 90 -6.01 4.99 9.39
CA SER A 90 -4.85 4.38 10.04
C SER A 90 -4.51 3.02 9.44
N GLU A 91 -5.53 2.21 9.21
CA GLU A 91 -5.43 0.85 8.73
C GLU A 91 -4.91 0.82 7.30
N GLN A 92 -5.42 1.69 6.45
CA GLN A 92 -5.02 1.76 5.04
C GLN A 92 -3.61 2.36 4.88
N LEU A 93 -3.22 3.29 5.75
CA LEU A 93 -1.85 3.80 5.83
C LEU A 93 -0.86 2.70 6.22
N ASP A 94 -1.21 1.87 7.21
CA ASP A 94 -0.38 0.75 7.64
C ASP A 94 -0.27 -0.32 6.53
N ILE A 95 -1.35 -0.56 5.77
CA ILE A 95 -1.35 -1.46 4.59
C ILE A 95 -0.41 -0.92 3.49
N ALA A 96 -0.46 0.37 3.20
CA ALA A 96 0.42 0.97 2.20
C ALA A 96 1.91 0.83 2.58
N MET A 97 2.23 1.08 3.87
CA MET A 97 3.59 0.87 4.38
C MET A 97 4.00 -0.60 4.36
N TYR A 98 3.09 -1.51 4.70
CA TYR A 98 3.30 -2.96 4.63
C TYR A 98 3.70 -3.40 3.22
N LYS A 99 2.95 -2.98 2.19
CA LYS A 99 3.28 -3.29 0.80
C LYS A 99 4.67 -2.78 0.45
N LEU A 100 5.02 -1.57 0.90
CA LEU A 100 6.35 -0.99 0.70
C LEU A 100 7.46 -1.80 1.39
N VAL A 101 7.24 -2.40 2.57
CA VAL A 101 8.25 -3.23 3.26
C VAL A 101 8.74 -4.36 2.35
N GLY A 102 7.84 -4.96 1.54
CA GLY A 102 8.21 -5.99 0.58
C GLY A 102 9.10 -5.54 -0.57
N VAL A 103 9.23 -4.23 -0.78
CA VAL A 103 10.06 -3.65 -1.84
C VAL A 103 11.31 -2.98 -1.26
N LYS A 104 11.18 -2.25 -0.15
CA LYS A 104 12.23 -1.40 0.44
C LYS A 104 12.31 -1.51 1.96
N ALA A 105 12.45 -2.72 2.49
CA ALA A 105 12.48 -3.01 3.93
C ALA A 105 13.40 -2.09 4.76
N THR A 106 14.66 -1.90 4.34
CA THR A 106 15.62 -1.04 5.07
C THR A 106 15.12 0.40 5.21
N ALA A 107 14.59 0.98 4.14
CA ALA A 107 14.13 2.38 4.14
C ALA A 107 12.93 2.57 5.07
N VAL A 108 11.99 1.63 5.04
CA VAL A 108 10.82 1.65 5.93
C VAL A 108 11.23 1.56 7.40
N LEU A 109 12.08 0.60 7.75
CA LEU A 109 12.55 0.43 9.13
C LEU A 109 13.29 1.67 9.65
N LYS A 110 14.07 2.35 8.79
CA LYS A 110 14.72 3.64 9.14
C LYS A 110 13.72 4.75 9.38
N ILE A 111 12.66 4.83 8.58
CA ILE A 111 11.61 5.84 8.76
C ILE A 111 10.86 5.60 10.08
N ILE A 112 10.56 4.35 10.42
CA ILE A 112 9.95 3.99 11.71
C ILE A 112 10.89 4.32 12.87
N GLN A 113 12.17 3.98 12.78
CA GLN A 113 13.12 4.29 13.85
C GLN A 113 13.31 5.80 14.06
N LYS A 114 13.38 6.57 12.97
CA LYS A 114 13.70 8.01 13.03
C LYS A 114 12.56 8.89 13.53
N ASN A 115 11.30 8.52 13.25
CA ASN A 115 10.15 9.41 13.43
C ASN A 115 9.30 9.12 14.69
N TRP A 116 9.64 8.08 15.44
CA TRP A 116 9.00 7.74 16.71
C TRP A 116 9.95 7.98 17.88
N LYS A 117 9.39 8.53 18.95
CA LYS A 117 10.18 9.15 20.02
C LYS A 117 10.83 8.10 20.92
N THR A 118 10.22 6.92 21.00
CA THR A 118 10.71 5.82 21.82
C THR A 118 10.88 4.56 21.01
N GLN A 119 11.78 3.69 21.49
CA GLN A 119 11.97 2.38 20.90
C GLN A 119 10.71 1.51 21.00
N ALA A 120 9.96 1.63 22.10
CA ALA A 120 8.68 0.94 22.28
C ALA A 120 7.63 1.35 21.23
N GLU A 121 7.51 2.65 20.95
CA GLU A 121 6.62 3.14 19.89
C GLU A 121 7.01 2.60 18.51
N ALA A 122 8.32 2.66 18.18
CA ALA A 122 8.83 2.13 16.92
C ALA A 122 8.57 0.61 16.79
N GLN A 123 8.72 -0.13 17.89
CA GLN A 123 8.45 -1.58 17.93
C GLN A 123 6.97 -1.88 17.70
N GLU A 124 6.07 -1.20 18.39
CA GLU A 124 4.62 -1.41 18.26
C GLU A 124 4.14 -1.08 16.85
N ILE A 125 4.61 0.03 16.28
CA ILE A 125 4.28 0.42 14.91
C ILE A 125 4.86 -0.56 13.89
N THR A 126 6.10 -1.03 14.09
CA THR A 126 6.68 -2.07 13.24
C THR A 126 5.86 -3.35 13.30
N LYS A 127 5.41 -3.74 14.50
CA LYS A 127 4.54 -4.91 14.68
C LYS A 127 3.20 -4.73 13.98
N LYS A 128 2.62 -3.53 13.96
CA LYS A 128 1.37 -3.26 13.22
C LYS A 128 1.58 -3.33 11.71
N VAL A 129 2.58 -2.62 11.18
CA VAL A 129 2.89 -2.62 9.74
C VAL A 129 3.25 -4.02 9.26
N CYS A 130 4.11 -4.74 9.98
CA CYS A 130 4.51 -6.10 9.61
C CYS A 130 3.47 -7.16 9.99
N GLY A 131 2.65 -6.91 11.01
CA GLY A 131 1.58 -7.79 11.48
C GLY A 131 0.34 -7.73 10.60
N LYS A 132 0.09 -6.61 9.91
CA LYS A 132 -0.94 -6.55 8.85
C LYS A 132 -0.67 -7.49 7.68
N ALA A 133 0.60 -7.87 7.45
CA ALA A 133 0.93 -9.00 6.58
C ALA A 133 0.26 -10.32 7.01
N GLY A 134 -0.01 -10.44 8.31
CA GLY A 134 -0.66 -11.55 8.97
C GLY A 134 -2.12 -11.34 9.34
N GLU A 135 -2.68 -10.13 9.19
CA GLU A 135 -4.11 -9.88 9.41
C GLU A 135 -4.93 -9.98 8.11
N GLU A 136 -4.28 -9.88 6.93
CA GLU A 136 -4.84 -10.34 5.63
C GLU A 136 -5.35 -11.81 5.71
N ILE A 137 -5.00 -12.53 6.78
CA ILE A 137 -5.28 -13.93 7.08
C ILE A 137 -6.66 -14.19 7.67
N GLN A 138 -7.20 -13.27 8.47
CA GLN A 138 -8.54 -13.47 9.06
C GLN A 138 -9.64 -13.01 8.11
N GLU A 139 -9.44 -11.88 7.43
CA GLU A 139 -10.40 -11.38 6.42
C GLU A 139 -10.46 -12.28 5.18
N ASN A 140 -9.36 -12.94 4.82
CA ASN A 140 -9.31 -13.89 3.70
C ASN A 140 -9.26 -15.36 4.15
N SER A 141 -9.67 -15.65 5.39
CA SER A 141 -9.73 -17.03 5.91
C SER A 141 -10.66 -17.94 5.09
N SER A 142 -11.54 -17.33 4.30
CA SER A 142 -12.48 -17.90 3.32
C SER A 142 -11.86 -18.21 1.95
N LEU A 143 -10.58 -17.88 1.69
CA LEU A 143 -9.91 -18.26 0.44
C LEU A 143 -9.90 -19.78 0.32
N THR A 144 -10.63 -20.27 -0.69
CA THR A 144 -10.85 -21.69 -0.93
C THR A 144 -9.84 -22.27 -1.92
N SER A 145 -9.24 -21.46 -2.80
CA SER A 145 -8.33 -21.99 -3.81
C SER A 145 -6.89 -22.15 -3.29
N VAL A 146 -6.26 -23.25 -3.67
CA VAL A 146 -4.84 -23.53 -3.38
C VAL A 146 -3.93 -22.45 -3.99
N GLN A 147 -4.29 -21.94 -5.18
CA GLN A 147 -3.50 -20.92 -5.88
C GLN A 147 -3.45 -19.59 -5.12
N GLU A 148 -4.57 -19.12 -4.57
CA GLU A 148 -4.60 -17.88 -3.80
C GLU A 148 -3.78 -18.00 -2.52
N ARG A 149 -3.85 -19.15 -1.83
CA ARG A 149 -3.04 -19.43 -0.63
C ARG A 149 -1.54 -19.47 -0.96
N ALA A 150 -1.16 -20.14 -2.04
CA ALA A 150 0.23 -20.20 -2.50
C ALA A 150 0.79 -18.81 -2.86
N ASN A 151 -0.02 -17.94 -3.48
CA ASN A 151 0.36 -16.57 -3.79
C ASN A 151 0.63 -15.75 -2.52
N VAL A 152 -0.22 -15.90 -1.49
CA VAL A 152 -0.03 -15.22 -0.19
C VAL A 152 1.25 -15.69 0.49
N LEU A 153 1.48 -17.01 0.57
CA LEU A 153 2.70 -17.59 1.14
C LEU A 153 3.97 -17.10 0.43
N SER A 154 3.97 -17.12 -0.90
CA SER A 154 5.10 -16.61 -1.71
C SER A 154 5.38 -15.13 -1.42
N GLY A 155 4.33 -14.32 -1.28
CA GLY A 155 4.46 -12.91 -0.90
C GLY A 155 5.07 -12.73 0.50
N ILE A 156 4.68 -13.53 1.49
CA ILE A 156 5.25 -13.47 2.85
C ILE A 156 6.75 -13.82 2.80
N GLN A 157 7.11 -14.90 2.11
CA GLN A 157 8.50 -15.36 1.98
C GLN A 157 9.39 -14.32 1.27
N LEU A 158 8.89 -13.67 0.22
CA LEU A 158 9.60 -12.59 -0.46
C LEU A 158 9.92 -11.44 0.51
N ARG A 159 8.95 -11.04 1.35
CA ARG A 159 9.12 -9.97 2.35
C ARG A 159 10.14 -10.36 3.42
N GLN A 160 10.04 -11.58 3.96
CA GLN A 160 11.03 -12.10 4.91
C GLN A 160 12.44 -12.05 4.33
N LYS A 161 12.63 -12.49 3.08
CA LYS A 161 13.91 -12.40 2.38
C LYS A 161 14.42 -10.95 2.31
N LYS A 162 13.56 -9.99 1.94
CA LYS A 162 13.93 -8.55 1.89
C LYS A 162 14.30 -7.96 3.24
N ILE A 163 13.64 -8.39 4.31
CA ILE A 163 14.00 -7.98 5.67
C ILE A 163 15.33 -8.61 6.11
N ASN A 164 15.59 -9.85 5.69
CA ASN A 164 16.86 -10.53 5.95
C ASN A 164 18.05 -9.85 5.28
N GLU A 165 17.85 -9.30 4.06
CA GLU A 165 18.82 -8.48 3.32
C GLU A 165 19.19 -7.17 4.05
N VAL A 166 18.44 -6.74 5.07
CA VAL A 166 18.78 -5.56 5.88
C VAL A 166 19.99 -5.85 6.77
N THR A 167 21.10 -5.15 6.52
CA THR A 167 22.40 -5.31 7.21
C THR A 167 22.66 -4.27 8.31
N ASP A 168 21.79 -3.28 8.47
CA ASP A 168 21.96 -2.19 9.44
C ASP A 168 21.77 -2.69 10.88
N LYS A 169 22.87 -2.75 11.66
CA LYS A 169 22.86 -3.23 13.06
C LYS A 169 21.98 -2.37 13.98
N GLY A 170 21.80 -1.08 13.67
CA GLY A 170 20.95 -0.18 14.45
C GLY A 170 19.46 -0.52 14.36
N LEU A 171 19.06 -1.37 13.40
CA LEU A 171 17.68 -1.79 13.16
C LEU A 171 17.39 -3.22 13.61
N SER A 172 18.33 -3.88 14.30
CA SER A 172 18.25 -5.31 14.66
C SER A 172 16.95 -5.69 15.38
N ASN A 173 16.53 -4.89 16.36
CA ASN A 173 15.30 -5.17 17.13
C ASN A 173 14.03 -4.99 16.28
N LEU A 174 13.98 -3.97 15.42
CA LEU A 174 12.83 -3.76 14.53
C LEU A 174 12.76 -4.85 13.46
N LYS A 175 13.92 -5.26 12.93
CA LYS A 175 14.07 -6.40 12.02
C LYS A 175 13.52 -7.68 12.66
N ALA A 176 13.96 -8.01 13.87
CA ALA A 176 13.52 -9.20 14.59
C ALA A 176 11.99 -9.22 14.78
N ASN A 177 11.41 -8.10 15.20
CA ASN A 177 9.95 -7.99 15.38
C ASN A 177 9.19 -8.20 14.06
N CYS A 178 9.66 -7.60 12.97
CA CYS A 178 9.02 -7.77 11.67
C CYS A 178 9.10 -9.22 11.18
N LEU A 179 10.24 -9.89 11.38
CA LEU A 179 10.41 -11.31 11.05
C LEU A 179 9.48 -12.20 11.87
N LEU A 180 9.37 -11.96 13.18
CA LEU A 180 8.46 -12.72 14.05
C LEU A 180 6.99 -12.61 13.59
N SER A 181 6.54 -11.39 13.24
CA SER A 181 5.19 -11.18 12.69
C SER A 181 4.97 -11.94 11.38
N LEU A 182 5.94 -11.92 10.47
CA LEU A 182 5.84 -12.63 9.19
C LEU A 182 5.88 -14.16 9.36
N GLN A 183 6.68 -14.69 10.28
CA GLN A 183 6.76 -16.12 10.58
C GLN A 183 5.47 -16.66 11.20
N ALA A 184 4.85 -15.89 12.09
CA ALA A 184 3.53 -16.22 12.64
C ALA A 184 2.47 -16.33 11.52
N SER A 185 2.55 -15.44 10.54
CA SER A 185 1.67 -15.39 9.37
C SER A 185 1.84 -16.59 8.44
N GLU A 186 3.10 -16.92 8.11
CA GLU A 186 3.44 -18.08 7.29
C GLU A 186 3.01 -19.40 7.95
N SER A 187 3.22 -19.53 9.26
CA SER A 187 2.84 -20.71 10.04
C SER A 187 1.34 -20.94 10.07
N PHE A 188 0.52 -19.88 10.02
CA PHE A 188 -0.93 -20.02 9.93
C PHE A 188 -1.34 -20.64 8.59
N TRP A 189 -0.83 -20.11 7.48
CA TRP A 189 -1.22 -20.57 6.14
C TRP A 189 -0.71 -21.97 5.83
N SER A 190 0.50 -22.30 6.25
CA SER A 190 1.10 -23.63 6.04
C SER A 190 0.33 -24.75 6.76
N LYS A 191 -0.43 -24.44 7.83
CA LYS A 191 -1.27 -25.42 8.55
C LYS A 191 -2.63 -25.68 7.89
N LYS A 192 -3.01 -24.88 6.88
CA LYS A 192 -4.29 -25.00 6.17
C LYS A 192 -4.17 -25.71 4.81
N GLU A 193 -2.95 -26.06 4.39
CA GLU A 193 -2.68 -26.94 3.23
C GLU A 193 -2.84 -28.41 3.61
#